data_AF-A0A1F3XA50-F1
#
_entry.id   AF-A0A1F3XA50-F1
#
_cell.length_a   1.000
_cell.length_b   1.000
_cell.length_c   1.000
_cell.angle_alpha   90.00
_cell.angle_beta   90.00
_cell.angle_gamma   90.00
#
_symmetry.space_group_name_H-M   'P 1'
#
loop_
_entity.id
_entity.type
_entity.pdbx_description
1 polymer ?
#
loop_
_entity_poly.entity_id
_entity_poly.type
_entity_poly.pdbx_seq_one_letter_code
_entity_poly.pdbx_strand_id
1 'polypeptide(L)' 'MSRIELAPEVGDDFDRILNHLIEHEAADAKSRIEDIMRAIDVLEGNPLIGRRVRADPRELVIGRRARGYVAL' A
#
# COMPACT_ATOMS: atom_id res chain seq x y z
N MET A 1 4.92 7.48 18.79
CA MET A 1 4.36 6.81 17.60
C MET A 1 3.85 7.88 16.66
N SER A 2 4.01 7.68 15.36
CA SER A 2 3.50 8.58 14.32
C SER A 2 2.02 8.30 14.06
N ARG A 3 1.21 9.33 13.86
CA ARG A 3 -0.16 9.14 13.38
C ARG A 3 -0.13 8.87 11.88
N ILE A 4 -0.86 7.85 11.43
CA ILE A 4 -1.07 7.58 10.02
C ILE A 4 -2.34 8.32 9.58
N GLU A 5 -2.21 9.12 8.53
CA GLU A 5 -3.32 9.76 7.83
C GLU A 5 -3.21 9.38 6.35
N LEU A 6 -4.30 8.89 5.78
CA LEU A 6 -4.37 8.52 4.37
C LEU A 6 -4.98 9.68 3.60
N ALA A 7 -4.38 10.00 2.45
CA ALA A 7 -4.97 10.95 1.52
C ALA A 7 -6.31 10.41 0.98
N PRO A 8 -7.30 11.26 0.69
CA PRO A 8 -8.60 10.81 0.17
C PRO A 8 -8.48 9.88 -1.05
N GLU A 9 -7.51 10.14 -1.92
CA GLU A 9 -7.24 9.41 -3.15
C GLU A 9 -6.83 7.94 -2.90
N VAL A 10 -6.37 7.62 -1.69
CA VAL A 10 -5.98 6.24 -1.32
C VAL A 10 -7.18 5.30 -1.37
N GLY A 11 -8.39 5.79 -1.11
CA GLY A 11 -9.62 4.99 -1.26
C GLY A 11 -9.84 4.56 -2.70
N ASP A 12 -9.70 5.49 -3.64
CA ASP A 12 -9.83 5.23 -5.08
C ASP A 12 -8.74 4.25 -5.57
N ASP A 13 -7.53 4.34 -5.01
CA ASP A 13 -6.45 3.41 -5.29
C ASP A 13 -6.77 1.98 -4.83
N PHE A 14 -7.36 1.81 -3.64
CA PHE A 14 -7.80 0.49 -3.17
C PHE A 14 -8.91 -0.09 -4.03
N ASP A 15 -9.90 0.71 -4.42
CA ASP A 15 -10.97 0.27 -5.31
C ASP A 15 -10.42 -0.14 -6.68
N ARG A 16 -9.48 0.63 -7.24
CA ARG A 16 -8.81 0.27 -8.49
C ARG A 16 -8.04 -1.04 -8.39
N ILE A 17 -7.31 -1.26 -7.29
CA ILE A 17 -6.59 -2.53 -7.06
C ILE A 17 -7.58 -3.69 -6.94
N LEU A 18 -8.66 -3.52 -6.18
CA LEU A 18 -9.67 -4.56 -5.98
C LEU A 18 -10.37 -4.93 -7.29
N ASN A 19 -10.79 -3.92 -8.07
CA ASN A 19 -11.41 -4.13 -9.38
C ASN A 19 -10.47 -4.89 -10.32
N HIS A 20 -9.21 -4.49 -10.40
CA HIS A 20 -8.21 -5.18 -11.21
C HIS A 20 -8.04 -6.65 -10.80
N LEU A 21 -8.01 -6.94 -9.49
CA LEU A 21 -7.88 -8.30 -8.97
C LEU A 21 -9.10 -9.15 -9.31
N ILE A 22 -10.31 -8.58 -9.24
CA ILE A 22 -11.55 -9.27 -9.59
C ILE A 22 -11.60 -9.57 -11.10
N GLU A 23 -11.28 -8.58 -11.94
CA GLU A 23 -11.26 -8.73 -13.41
C GLU A 23 -10.32 -9.85 -13.89
N HIS A 24 -9.23 -10.09 -13.16
CA HIS A 24 -8.22 -11.09 -13.51
C HIS A 24 -8.38 -12.39 -12.71
N GLU A 25 -9.52 -12.59 -12.04
CA GLU A 25 -9.81 -13.77 -11.21
C GLU A 25 -8.69 -14.09 -10.20
N ALA A 26 -8.04 -13.06 -9.68
CA ALA A 26 -6.91 -13.21 -8.80
C ALA A 26 -7.35 -13.81 -7.46
N ALA A 27 -6.70 -14.90 -7.06
CA ALA A 27 -6.93 -15.50 -5.76
C ALA A 27 -6.64 -14.50 -4.62
N ASP A 28 -7.50 -14.56 -3.60
CA ASP A 28 -7.38 -13.82 -2.34
C ASP A 28 -7.41 -12.30 -2.48
N ALA A 29 -8.22 -11.74 -3.38
CA ALA A 29 -8.28 -10.30 -3.64
C ALA A 29 -8.42 -9.46 -2.35
N LYS A 30 -9.30 -9.88 -1.44
CA LYS A 30 -9.47 -9.25 -0.11
C LYS A 30 -8.20 -9.30 0.74
N SER A 31 -7.51 -10.45 0.77
CA SER A 31 -6.25 -10.60 1.51
C SER A 31 -5.16 -9.67 0.99
N ARG A 32 -5.18 -9.29 -0.30
CA ARG A 32 -4.21 -8.34 -0.86
C ARG A 32 -4.35 -6.96 -0.26
N ILE A 33 -5.58 -6.49 -0.09
CA ILE A 33 -5.86 -5.19 0.53
C ILE A 33 -5.44 -5.23 2.00
N GLU A 34 -5.75 -6.31 2.72
CA GLU A 34 -5.31 -6.50 4.11
C GLU A 34 -3.78 -6.49 4.25
N ASP A 35 -3.05 -7.10 3.32
CA ASP A 35 -1.58 -7.09 3.32
C ASP A 35 -1.01 -5.67 3.12
N ILE A 36 -1.64 -4.86 2.25
CA ILE A 36 -1.23 -3.46 2.04
C ILE A 36 -1.48 -2.63 3.30
N MET A 37 -2.66 -2.76 3.92
CA MET A 37 -3.00 -2.06 5.17
C MET A 37 -2.03 -2.38 6.29
N ARG A 38 -1.71 -3.67 6.50
CA ARG A 38 -0.73 -4.09 7.52
C ARG A 38 0.67 -3.52 7.27
N ALA A 39 1.06 -3.38 6.01
CA ALA A 39 2.36 -2.77 5.68
C ALA A 39 2.36 -1.26 5.98
N ILE A 40 1.25 -0.56 5.74
CA ILE A 40 1.08 0.84 6.11
C ILE A 40 1.16 1.01 7.64
N ASP A 41 0.52 0.14 8.42
CA ASP A 41 0.52 0.19 9.90
C ASP A 41 1.95 0.20 10.50
N VAL A 42 2.93 -0.41 9.82
CA VAL A 42 4.34 -0.40 10.25
C VAL A 42 4.92 1.02 10.35
N LEU A 43 4.37 1.98 9.59
CA LEU A 43 4.81 3.39 9.59
C LEU A 43 4.49 4.10 10.91
N GLU A 44 3.57 3.60 11.74
CA GLU A 44 3.31 4.13 13.08
C GLU A 44 4.54 3.99 13.99
N GLY A 45 5.27 2.87 13.85
CA GLY A 45 6.49 2.59 14.60
C GLY A 45 7.78 2.96 13.87
N ASN A 46 7.77 2.94 12.53
CA ASN A 46 8.97 3.13 11.70
C ASN A 46 8.70 4.10 10.54
N PRO A 47 8.39 5.39 10.80
CA PRO A 47 7.92 6.32 9.77
C PRO A 47 8.94 6.60 8.65
N LEU A 48 10.23 6.30 8.86
CA LEU A 48 11.31 6.59 7.91
C LEU A 48 11.85 5.33 7.19
N ILE A 49 11.17 4.19 7.32
CA ILE A 49 11.61 2.91 6.72
C ILE A 49 11.52 2.90 5.19
N GLY A 50 10.62 3.70 4.61
CA GLY A 50 10.48 3.85 3.17
C GLY A 50 11.71 4.50 2.52
N ARG A 51 11.97 4.15 1.27
CA ARG A 51 13.05 4.71 0.46
C ARG A 51 12.71 6.14 0.07
N ARG A 52 13.60 7.09 0.35
CA ARG A 52 13.44 8.48 -0.12
C ARG A 52 13.44 8.55 -1.65
N VAL A 53 12.47 9.27 -2.19
CA VAL A 53 12.38 9.64 -3.61
C VAL A 53 12.57 11.16 -3.70
N ARG A 54 12.84 11.67 -4.91
CA ARG A 54 13.13 13.10 -5.13
C ARG A 54 12.04 13.99 -4.53
N ALA A 55 12.47 15.10 -3.92
CA ALA A 55 11.62 16.20 -3.42
C ALA A 55 10.65 15.84 -2.27
N ASP A 56 11.08 14.96 -1.35
CA ASP A 56 10.49 14.71 0.00
C ASP A 56 9.71 13.38 0.25
N PRO A 57 8.96 12.78 -0.71
CA PRO A 57 8.17 11.57 -0.44
C PRO A 57 9.03 10.30 -0.26
N ARG A 58 8.42 9.27 0.34
CA ARG A 58 9.07 7.98 0.62
C ARG A 58 8.26 6.82 0.06
N GLU A 59 8.88 6.05 -0.82
CA GLU A 59 8.32 4.79 -1.31
C GLU A 59 8.44 3.69 -0.26
N LEU A 60 7.30 3.14 0.13
CA LEU A 60 7.22 1.88 0.84
C LEU A 60 6.90 0.77 -0.17
N VAL A 61 7.87 -0.12 -0.41
CA VAL A 61 7.68 -1.31 -1.25
C VAL A 61 7.04 -2.42 -0.41
N ILE A 62 5.91 -2.93 -0.88
CA ILE A 62 5.08 -3.91 -0.17
C ILE A 62 5.01 -5.20 -1.00
N GLY A 63 5.32 -6.34 -0.39
CA GLY A 63 5.24 -7.63 -1.06
C GLY A 63 6.26 -7.80 -2.18
N ARG A 64 5.95 -8.68 -3.16
CA ARG A 64 6.85 -9.04 -4.27
C ARG A 64 6.09 -9.65 -5.44
N ARG A 65 6.67 -9.57 -6.65
CA ARG A 65 6.12 -10.15 -7.90
C ARG A 65 4.69 -9.65 -8.16
N ALA A 66 3.75 -10.55 -8.50
CA ALA A 66 2.33 -10.25 -8.71
C ALA A 66 1.57 -9.85 -7.41
N ARG A 67 2.26 -9.78 -6.27
CA ARG A 67 1.76 -9.20 -5.02
C ARG A 67 2.58 -7.96 -4.60
N GLY A 68 3.27 -7.33 -5.55
CA GLY A 68 4.11 -6.16 -5.31
C GLY A 68 3.32 -4.87 -5.46
N TYR A 69 3.35 -4.03 -4.42
CA TYR A 69 2.71 -2.71 -4.40
C TYR A 69 3.69 -1.66 -3.90
N VAL A 70 3.40 -0.40 -4.18
CA VAL A 70 4.17 0.74 -3.69
C VAL A 70 3.19 1.75 -3.11
N ALA A 71 3.44 2.17 -1.87
CA ALA A 71 2.81 3.35 -1.27
C ALA A 71 3.80 4.52 -1.32
N LEU A 72 3.30 5.72 -1.68
CA LEU A 72 4.09 6.93 -1.87
C LEU A 72 3.70 8.02 -0.88
#